data_AF-A0A839PKF8-F1
#
_entry.id   AF-A0A839PKF8-F1
#
_cell.length_a   1.000
_cell.length_b   1.000
_cell.length_c   1.000
_cell.angle_alpha   90.00
_cell.angle_beta   90.00
_cell.angle_gamma   90.00
#
_symmetry.space_group_name_H-M   'P 1'
#
loop_
_entity.id
_entity.type
_entity.pdbx_description
1 polymer ?
#
loop_
_entity_poly.entity_id
_entity_poly.type
_entity_poly.pdbx_seq_one_letter_code
_entity_poly.pdbx_strand_id
1 'polypeptide(L)'
;MPSIDEEAELFIIWRFHFAEGDDNSGFVGWLANHLKEKFGTGAFVVCCQNSRRAGIFDCWGCPAILGANVVSEISKLVQGA
;
A
#
# COMPACT_ATOMS: atom_id res chain seq x y z
N MET A 1 -1.33 -19.27 0.03
CA MET A 1 -0.44 -19.04 -1.12
C MET A 1 -1.06 -17.91 -1.94
N PRO A 2 -0.32 -16.87 -2.35
CA PRO A 2 -0.85 -15.90 -3.30
C PRO A 2 -1.17 -16.61 -4.63
N SER A 3 -2.16 -16.12 -5.36
CA SER A 3 -2.41 -16.59 -6.72
C SER A 3 -1.22 -16.20 -7.60
N ILE A 4 -0.86 -17.09 -8.52
CA ILE A 4 0.17 -16.86 -9.55
C ILE A 4 -0.43 -16.96 -10.96
N ASP A 5 -1.76 -17.01 -11.06
CA ASP A 5 -2.47 -17.05 -12.32
C ASP A 5 -2.41 -15.66 -12.98
N GLU A 6 -1.53 -15.51 -13.96
CA GLU A 6 -1.30 -14.24 -14.67
C GLU A 6 -2.48 -13.85 -15.59
N GLU A 7 -3.38 -14.79 -15.89
CA GLU A 7 -4.62 -14.51 -16.62
C GLU A 7 -5.71 -13.92 -15.71
N ALA A 8 -5.52 -13.97 -14.39
CA ALA A 8 -6.37 -13.31 -13.41
C ALA A 8 -5.91 -11.88 -13.15
N GLU A 9 -6.82 -11.00 -12.73
CA GLU A 9 -6.46 -9.68 -12.21
C GLU A 9 -5.77 -9.82 -10.85
N LEU A 10 -4.44 -9.93 -10.88
CA LEU A 10 -3.62 -10.03 -9.68
C LEU A 10 -3.44 -8.67 -9.00
N PHE A 11 -3.24 -8.70 -7.69
CA PHE A 11 -2.91 -7.52 -6.88
C PHE A 11 -1.55 -7.71 -6.21
N ILE A 12 -0.76 -6.64 -6.17
CA ILE A 12 0.36 -6.56 -5.22
C ILE A 12 -0.17 -6.05 -3.89
N ILE A 13 0.40 -6.56 -2.80
CA ILE A 13 0.02 -6.18 -1.44
C ILE A 13 1.24 -5.68 -0.69
N TRP A 14 1.09 -4.57 0.02
CA TRP A 14 2.12 -4.04 0.93
C TRP A 14 1.47 -3.49 2.21
N ARG A 15 2.30 -3.05 3.15
CA ARG A 15 1.87 -2.49 4.44
C ARG A 15 2.82 -1.39 4.91
N PHE A 16 2.31 -0.48 5.70
CA PHE A 16 3.09 0.52 6.43
C PHE A 16 3.18 0.16 7.91
N HIS A 17 4.28 0.58 8.55
CA HIS A 17 4.44 0.58 10.00
C HIS A 17 4.82 2.00 10.38
N PHE A 18 3.98 2.64 11.18
CA PHE A 18 4.25 3.94 11.78
C PHE A 18 4.82 3.74 13.17
N ALA A 19 5.66 4.66 13.64
CA ALA A 19 6.12 4.63 15.01
C ALA A 19 4.96 4.91 15.97
N GLU A 20 5.08 4.43 17.20
CA GLU A 20 4.08 4.73 18.22
C GLU A 20 4.04 6.25 18.49
N GLY A 21 2.85 6.84 18.43
CA GLY A 21 2.65 8.27 18.63
C GLY A 21 2.72 9.13 17.35
N ASP A 22 3.02 8.55 16.18
CA ASP A 22 2.94 9.28 14.91
C ASP A 22 1.49 9.64 14.59
N ASP A 23 1.26 10.91 14.20
CA ASP A 23 -0.01 11.32 13.61
C ASP A 23 -0.02 10.94 12.13
N ASN A 24 -0.73 9.85 11.82
CA ASN A 24 -0.96 9.37 10.46
C ASN A 24 -2.36 9.74 9.93
N SER A 25 -3.03 10.71 10.57
CA SER A 25 -4.35 11.19 10.13
C SER A 25 -4.31 11.67 8.68
N GLY A 26 -5.27 11.22 7.88
CA GLY A 26 -5.35 11.57 6.47
C GLY A 26 -4.35 10.86 5.55
N PHE A 27 -3.40 10.07 6.10
CA PHE A 27 -2.41 9.34 5.30
C PHE A 27 -3.04 8.46 4.22
N VAL A 28 -4.08 7.71 4.58
CA VAL A 28 -4.77 6.81 3.64
C VAL A 28 -5.33 7.58 2.44
N GLY A 29 -6.01 8.70 2.71
CA GLY A 29 -6.60 9.53 1.66
C GLY A 29 -5.54 10.22 0.79
N TRP A 30 -4.50 10.75 1.43
CA TRP A 30 -3.38 11.41 0.75
C TRP A 30 -2.66 10.45 -0.21
N LEU A 31 -2.24 9.27 0.27
CA LEU A 31 -1.50 8.32 -0.55
C LEU A 31 -2.38 7.76 -1.67
N ALA A 32 -3.64 7.43 -1.40
CA ALA A 32 -4.57 6.98 -2.43
C ALA A 32 -4.76 8.02 -3.54
N ASN A 33 -4.88 9.31 -3.17
CA ASN A 33 -4.98 10.38 -4.15
C ASN A 33 -3.68 10.55 -4.96
N HIS A 34 -2.52 10.52 -4.30
CA HIS A 34 -1.21 10.60 -4.96
C HIS A 34 -1.02 9.49 -5.99
N LEU A 35 -1.34 8.24 -5.64
CA LEU A 35 -1.25 7.11 -6.57
C LEU A 35 -2.23 7.23 -7.74
N LYS A 36 -3.44 7.76 -7.49
CA LYS A 36 -4.42 8.03 -8.53
C LYS A 36 -3.94 9.09 -9.51
N GLU A 37 -3.41 10.21 -9.01
CA GLU A 37 -2.89 11.30 -9.85
C GLU A 37 -1.66 10.85 -10.66
N LYS A 38 -0.78 10.06 -10.06
CA LYS A 38 0.48 9.66 -10.70
C LYS A 38 0.35 8.50 -11.68
N PHE A 39 -0.48 7.51 -11.36
CA PHE A 39 -0.57 6.26 -12.11
C PHE A 39 -1.96 5.96 -12.68
N GLY A 40 -2.96 6.80 -12.39
CA GLY A 40 -4.34 6.54 -12.79
C GLY A 40 -4.96 5.34 -12.08
N THR A 41 -4.36 4.87 -10.97
CA THR A 41 -4.79 3.64 -10.29
C THR A 41 -5.62 3.93 -9.05
N GLY A 42 -6.58 3.04 -8.78
CA GLY A 42 -7.15 2.89 -7.45
C GLY A 42 -6.21 2.09 -6.53
N ALA A 43 -6.48 2.19 -5.23
CA ALA A 43 -5.94 1.29 -4.22
C ALA A 43 -7.09 0.76 -3.37
N PHE A 44 -6.99 -0.48 -2.92
CA PHE A 44 -7.80 -0.96 -1.80
C PHE A 44 -6.97 -0.92 -0.54
N VAL A 45 -7.63 -0.62 0.58
CA VAL A 45 -7.01 -0.59 1.90
C VAL A 45 -7.90 -1.34 2.86
N VAL A 46 -7.33 -2.32 3.56
CA VAL A 46 -8.06 -3.16 4.52
C VAL A 46 -7.32 -3.13 5.84
N CYS A 47 -8.05 -2.86 6.92
CA CYS A 47 -7.55 -3.03 8.27
C CYS A 47 -7.22 -4.51 8.50
N CYS A 48 -5.95 -4.80 8.67
CA CYS A 48 -5.44 -6.13 8.97
C CYS A 48 -4.92 -6.19 10.40
N GLN A 49 -4.83 -7.39 10.94
CA GLN A 49 -4.32 -7.62 12.29
C GLN A 49 -3.28 -8.73 12.28
N ASN A 50 -2.13 -8.46 12.90
CA ASN A 50 -1.13 -9.45 13.23
C ASN A 50 -0.51 -9.10 14.59
N SER A 51 -1.03 -9.72 15.65
CA SER A 51 -0.56 -9.51 17.03
C SER A 51 0.90 -9.91 17.24
N ARG A 52 1.52 -10.68 16.34
CA ARG A 52 2.96 -11.00 16.38
C ARG A 52 3.83 -9.93 15.71
N ARG A 53 3.23 -8.95 15.03
CA ARG A 53 3.91 -7.95 14.19
C ARG A 53 3.21 -6.59 14.28
N ALA A 54 3.18 -6.02 15.49
CA ALA A 54 2.67 -4.69 15.83
C ALA A 54 1.13 -4.51 15.89
N GLY A 55 0.33 -5.59 15.83
CA GLY A 55 -1.11 -5.49 16.06
C GLY A 55 -1.86 -5.12 14.78
N ILE A 56 -2.65 -4.04 14.81
CA ILE A 56 -3.50 -3.61 13.69
C ILE A 56 -2.69 -2.72 12.74
N PHE A 57 -2.83 -2.93 11.44
CA PHE A 57 -2.16 -2.15 10.40
C PHE A 57 -2.99 -2.12 9.11
N ASP A 58 -2.67 -1.17 8.23
CA ASP A 58 -3.29 -1.09 6.92
C ASP A 58 -2.59 -2.02 5.92
N CYS A 59 -3.37 -2.90 5.32
CA CYS A 59 -2.95 -3.72 4.19
C CYS A 59 -3.43 -3.04 2.91
N TRP A 60 -2.48 -2.65 2.09
CA TRP A 60 -2.69 -1.91 0.86
C TRP A 60 -2.56 -2.83 -0.33
N GLY A 61 -3.33 -2.57 -1.39
CA GLY A 61 -3.08 -3.21 -2.67
C GLY A 61 -3.54 -2.42 -3.89
N CYS A 62 -2.91 -2.74 -5.02
CA CYS A 62 -3.23 -2.21 -6.34
C CYS A 62 -2.99 -3.30 -7.40
N PRO A 63 -3.49 -3.15 -8.63
CA PRO A 63 -3.23 -4.09 -9.71
C PRO A 63 -1.74 -4.40 -9.85
N ALA A 64 -1.39 -5.68 -9.94
CA ALA A 64 -0.01 -6.15 -9.93
C ALA A 64 0.81 -5.60 -11.11
N ILE A 65 0.15 -5.34 -12.25
CA ILE A 65 0.75 -4.72 -13.44
C ILE A 65 1.37 -3.34 -13.15
N LEU A 66 0.88 -2.62 -12.14
CA LEU A 66 1.43 -1.33 -11.69
C LEU A 66 2.35 -1.46 -10.48
N GLY A 67 2.46 -2.66 -9.91
CA GLY A 67 3.03 -2.87 -8.58
C GLY A 67 4.48 -2.41 -8.45
N ALA A 68 5.33 -2.71 -9.43
CA ALA A 68 6.72 -2.28 -9.41
C ALA A 68 6.86 -0.74 -9.41
N ASN A 69 6.02 -0.06 -10.20
CA ASN A 69 6.01 1.40 -10.28
C ASN A 69 5.49 2.04 -8.99
N VAL A 70 4.42 1.48 -8.42
CA VAL A 70 3.84 1.95 -7.16
C VAL A 70 4.81 1.74 -5.99
N VAL A 71 5.43 0.56 -5.86
CA VAL A 71 6.41 0.28 -4.81
C VAL A 71 7.66 1.16 -4.96
N SER A 72 8.12 1.38 -6.20
CA SER A 72 9.23 2.31 -6.44
C SER A 72 8.88 3.73 -6.03
N GLU A 73 7.65 4.18 -6.27
CA GLU A 73 7.22 5.52 -5.88
C GLU A 73 7.11 5.68 -4.37
N ILE A 74 6.49 4.72 -3.70
CA ILE A 74 6.41 4.71 -2.24
C ILE A 74 7.82 4.73 -1.64
N SER A 75 8.75 3.95 -2.19
CA SER A 75 10.14 3.93 -1.74
C SER A 75 10.80 5.30 -1.88
N LYS A 76 10.52 6.03 -2.96
CA LYS A 76 11.02 7.41 -3.14
C LYS A 76 10.42 8.38 -2.12
N LEU A 77 9.11 8.28 -1.85
CA LEU A 77 8.44 9.12 -0.86
C LEU A 77 8.99 8.88 0.55
N VAL A 78 9.30 7.63 0.88
CA VAL A 78 9.90 7.26 2.18
C VAL A 78 11.36 7.74 2.29
N GLN A 79 12.10 7.78 1.19
CA GLN A 79 13.50 8.24 1.15
C GLN A 79 13.65 9.76 0.97
N GLY A 80 12.58 10.45 0.61
CA GLY A 80 12.57 11.84 0.13
C GLY A 80 11.80 12.82 1.01
N ALA A 81 11.71 12.55 2.31
CA ALA A 81 11.25 13.48 3.35
C ALA A 81 12.33 13.61 4.43
#